data_AF-A0A837HNA5-F1
#
_entry.id   AF-A0A837HNA5-F1
#
_cell.length_a   1.000
_cell.length_b   1.000
_cell.length_c   1.000
_cell.angle_alpha   90.00
_cell.angle_beta   90.00
_cell.angle_gamma   90.00
#
_symmetry.space_group_name_H-M   'P 1'
#
loop_
_entity.id
_entity.type
_entity.pdbx_description
1 polymer ?
#
loop_
_entity_poly.entity_id
_entity_poly.type
_entity_poly.pdbx_seq_one_letter_code
_entity_poly.pdbx_strand_id
1 'polypeptide(L)' 'MKIAVLSDIHDHLTNLEKVGKTLLLNPSAVCGINFEKETYDKATYAIYDTLTNSAEIIEIS' A
#
# COMPACT_ATOMS: atom_id res chain seq x y z
N MET A 1 -18.35 4.89 -10.28
CA MET A 1 -17.19 3.98 -10.31
C MET A 1 -16.00 4.74 -9.76
N LYS A 2 -15.45 4.35 -8.61
CA LYS A 2 -14.24 4.95 -8.04
C LYS A 2 -13.13 3.93 -8.30
N ILE A 3 -12.07 4.34 -8.99
CA ILE A 3 -10.95 3.47 -9.35
C ILE A 3 -9.90 3.67 -8.26
N ALA A 4 -9.55 2.61 -7.55
CA ALA A 4 -8.34 2.55 -6.72
C ALA A 4 -7.28 1.82 -7.55
N VAL A 5 -6.13 2.45 -7.76
CA VAL A 5 -4.98 1.78 -8.38
C VAL A 5 -4.18 1.17 -7.25
N LEU A 6 -4.27 -0.16 -7.12
CA LEU A 6 -3.42 -0.95 -6.25
C LEU A 6 -2.20 -1.37 -7.07
N SER A 7 -1.07 -0.69 -6.86
CA SER A 7 0.20 -1.09 -7.44
C SER A 7 0.88 -1.97 -6.41
N ASP A 8 0.68 -3.27 -6.50
CA ASP A 8 1.47 -4.22 -5.74
C ASP A 8 2.92 -4.25 -6.31
N ILE A 9 3.88 -4.43 -5.40
CA ILE A 9 5.17 -5.12 -5.62
C ILE A 9 6.25 -4.60 -6.60
N HIS A 10 6.66 -3.31 -6.61
CA HIS A 10 7.90 -2.96 -7.33
C HIS A 10 8.94 -2.19 -6.51
N ASP A 11 8.52 -1.13 -5.82
CA ASP A 11 9.45 -0.21 -5.16
C ASP A 11 9.61 -0.45 -3.66
N HIS A 12 8.81 -1.34 -3.05
CA HIS A 12 8.75 -1.54 -1.60
C HIS A 12 8.44 -0.25 -0.81
N LEU A 13 7.84 0.75 -1.45
CA LEU A 13 7.47 2.02 -0.82
C LEU A 13 5.97 2.03 -0.47
N THR A 14 5.64 2.52 0.73
CA THR A 14 4.25 2.75 1.12
C THR A 14 3.73 4.03 0.47
N ASN A 15 2.62 3.93 -0.27
CA ASN A 15 1.92 5.08 -0.84
C ASN A 15 0.44 5.07 -0.43
N LEU A 16 -0.04 6.20 0.10
CA LEU A 16 -1.45 6.45 0.35
C LEU A 16 -1.73 7.92 0.05
N GLU A 17 -2.21 8.20 -1.16
CA GLU A 17 -2.50 9.56 -1.58
C GLU A 17 -3.69 9.65 -2.52
N LYS A 18 -4.22 10.87 -2.68
CA LYS A 18 -5.33 11.15 -3.58
C LYS A 18 -4.85 11.98 -4.76
N VAL A 19 -4.85 11.38 -5.94
CA VAL A 19 -4.52 12.05 -7.20
C VAL A 19 -5.82 12.36 -7.95
N GLY A 20 -6.29 13.61 -7.79
CA GLY A 20 -7.58 14.03 -8.34
C GLY A 20 -8.76 13.27 -7.73
N LYS A 21 -9.39 12.39 -8.54
CA LYS A 21 -10.52 11.54 -8.10
C LYS A 21 -10.09 10.09 -7.78
N THR A 22 -8.80 9.78 -7.94
CA THR A 22 -8.24 8.44 -7.78
C THR A 22 -7.57 8.32 -6.42
N LEU A 23 -7.75 7.18 -5.76
CA LEU A 23 -6.96 6.80 -4.59
C LEU A 23 -5.78 5.95 -5.09
N LEU A 24 -4.55 6.42 -4.86
CA LEU A 24 -3.33 5.66 -5.06
C LEU A 24 -2.97 4.97 -3.75
N LEU A 25 -2.93 3.64 -3.76
CA LEU A 25 -2.65 2.82 -2.59
C LEU A 25 -1.60 1.75 -2.93
N ASN A 26 -0.47 1.81 -2.25
CA ASN A 26 0.54 0.75 -2.20
C ASN A 26 0.85 0.49 -0.72
N PRO A 27 0.44 -0.65 -0.14
CA PRO A 27 0.79 -0.99 1.23
C PRO A 27 2.24 -1.47 1.38
N SER A 28 3.11 -1.41 0.37
CA SER A 28 4.42 -2.06 0.34
C SER A 28 4.30 -3.59 0.42
N ALA A 29 5.25 -4.27 1.07
CA ALA A 29 5.38 -5.71 1.07
C ALA A 29 4.75 -6.36 2.32
N VAL A 30 3.78 -7.25 2.10
CA VAL A 30 3.12 -8.03 3.18
C VAL A 30 4.11 -8.88 3.98
N CYS A 31 5.13 -9.44 3.32
CA CYS A 31 6.15 -10.26 3.98
C CYS A 31 7.34 -9.46 4.50
N GLY A 32 7.37 -8.14 4.33
CA GLY A 32 8.48 -7.29 4.75
C GLY A 32 9.81 -7.54 4.01
N ILE A 33 9.85 -8.40 2.99
CA ILE A 33 11.09 -8.65 2.23
C ILE A 33 11.42 -7.40 1.41
N ASN A 34 12.63 -6.86 1.56
CA ASN A 34 13.15 -5.77 0.75
C ASN A 34 14.42 -6.25 0.00
N PHE A 35 14.28 -6.49 -1.30
CA PHE A 35 15.37 -7.02 -2.13
C PHE A 35 16.47 -5.99 -2.40
N GLU A 36 16.15 -4.71 -2.43
CA GLU A 36 17.14 -3.64 -2.67
C GLU A 36 18.06 -3.45 -1.46
N LYS A 37 17.51 -3.61 -0.25
CA LYS A 37 18.27 -3.50 1.00
C LYS A 37 18.88 -4.84 1.46
N GLU A 38 18.63 -5.92 0.73
CA GLU A 38 19.03 -7.29 1.09
C GLU A 38 18.66 -7.66 2.55
N THR A 39 17.50 -7.18 3.04
CA THR A 39 17.08 -7.33 4.43
C THR A 39 15.55 -7.40 4.57
N TYR A 40 15.08 -7.72 5.78
CA TYR A 40 13.68 -7.54 6.16
C TYR A 40 13.43 -6.11 6.63
N ASP A 41 12.33 -5.53 6.15
CA ASP A 41 11.74 -4.27 6.57
C ASP A 41 10.33 -4.55 7.12
N LYS A 42 9.56 -3.49 7.36
CA LYS A 42 8.21 -3.56 7.92
C LYS A 42 7.26 -4.36 7.03
N ALA A 43 6.68 -5.42 7.60
CA ALA A 43 5.59 -6.16 7.00
C ALA A 43 4.30 -5.33 7.08
N THR A 44 3.67 -5.05 5.94
CA THR A 44 2.56 -4.09 5.86
C THR A 44 1.46 -4.55 4.91
N TYR A 45 0.21 -4.22 5.24
CA TYR A 45 -0.97 -4.45 4.38
C TYR A 45 -1.90 -3.24 4.46
N ALA A 46 -2.92 -3.17 3.60
CA ALA A 46 -3.92 -2.11 3.69
C ALA A 46 -5.35 -2.65 3.80
N ILE A 47 -6.19 -1.90 4.51
CA ILE A 47 -7.64 -2.08 4.54
C ILE A 47 -8.26 -0.94 3.74
N TYR A 48 -9.08 -1.28 2.73
CA TYR A 48 -9.77 -0.32 1.88
C TYR A 48 -11.28 -0.34 2.13
N ASP A 49 -11.85 0.81 2.51
CA ASP A 49 -13.29 1.02 2.65
C ASP A 49 -13.90 1.48 1.32
N THR A 50 -14.69 0.61 0.72
CA THR A 50 -15.36 0.84 -0.56
C THR A 50 -16.48 1.87 -0.50
N LEU A 51 -17.11 2.09 0.66
CA LEU A 51 -18.20 3.04 0.83
C LEU A 51 -17.65 4.48 0.80
N THR A 52 -16.62 4.71 1.61
CA THR A 52 -16.00 6.04 1.77
C THR A 52 -14.91 6.31 0.74
N ASN A 53 -14.34 5.27 0.12
CA ASN A 53 -13.15 5.34 -0.75
C ASN A 53 -11.94 5.90 0.03
N SER A 54 -11.72 5.36 1.23
CA SER A 54 -10.52 5.59 2.05
C SER A 54 -9.79 4.28 2.30
N ALA A 55 -8.51 4.37 2.64
CA ALA A 55 -7.73 3.22 3.05
C ALA A 55 -6.83 3.58 4.24
N GLU A 56 -6.41 2.54 4.97
CA GLU A 56 -5.41 2.61 6.03
C GLU A 56 -4.33 1.56 5.75
N ILE A 57 -3.06 1.91 5.97
CA ILE A 57 -1.94 0.97 5.92
C ILE A 57 -1.64 0.53 7.35
N ILE A 58 -1.53 -0.78 7.55
CA ILE A 58 -1.29 -1.43 8.84
C ILE A 58 0.06 -2.13 8.78
N GLU A 59 0.91 -1.83 9.77
CA GLU A 59 2.17 -2.53 10.03
C GLU A 59 1.93 -3.73 10.94
N ILE A 60 2.49 -4.88 10.59
CA ILE A 60 2.44 -6.13 11.35
C ILE A 60 3.64 -6.13 12.31
N SER A 61 3.37 -6.18 13.62
CA SER A 61 4.36 -6.22 14.71
C SER A 61 4.92 -7.62 14.97
#